data_AF-Q38DI8-F1
#
_entry.id   AF-Q38DI8-F1
#
_cell.length_a   1.000
_cell.length_b   1.000
_cell.length_c   1.000
_cell.angle_alpha   90.00
_cell.angle_beta   90.00
_cell.angle_gamma   90.00
#
_symmetry.space_group_name_H-M   'P 1'
#
loop_
_entity.id
_entity.type
_entity.pdbx_description
1 polymer ?
#
loop_
_entity_poly.entity_id
_entity_poly.type
_entity_poly.pdbx_seq_one_letter_code
_entity_poly.pdbx_strand_id
1 'polypeptide(L)'
;MSVSSQIGIRRHALLPFIGSVASRRSFRGCQWTHHSCRFMSSCNPLRGSFKYRHNRTLPEDAVNPLTTPTNVDAGVLHVVSVPIGNLKDFSIRALDVLRQVDYIVTTDRPATKTLLDLVQIESQGRLIHYSRSNRTTTKEKLVELLLGGRRMALVCTSGTPCVGDVGGELVREMQAEGVRVAAVPGSCALTCALAVAGVTTSLHEVSATADTNRACAAKRPRIGSLRDGSFYFGNVLPESHGERLRVLRTAVGEATHPCVFYEVPRRLLSVLQDIALVLPKRRVVLTHELTKVNESIHADVAEKLLSFYSRQEANMLLKKGQLVLIIDGPDENEMRERLECEALKRQRLRRSFASLTGRCGNMEEKNTHDVGKTKRMRLCRRSLLRKKRREALISRIEKEQERIRMTMLINRTDATRD
;
A
#
# COMPACT_ATOMS: atom_id res chain seq x y z
N MET A 1 -42.52 36.84 31.08
CA MET A 1 -41.65 37.74 31.87
C MET A 1 -40.47 38.14 31.00
N SER A 2 -40.56 39.35 30.44
CA SER A 2 -39.53 40.32 29.95
C SER A 2 -38.13 39.79 29.53
N VAL A 3 -37.49 40.22 28.43
CA VAL A 3 -37.39 41.59 27.88
C VAL A 3 -37.06 41.49 26.38
N SER A 4 -37.71 42.32 25.57
CA SER A 4 -37.33 42.64 24.18
C SER A 4 -36.39 43.85 24.18
N SER A 5 -35.40 43.89 23.27
CA SER A 5 -34.89 45.15 22.75
C SER A 5 -34.39 44.99 21.31
N GLN A 6 -34.97 45.81 20.44
CA GLN A 6 -34.73 46.01 19.02
C GLN A 6 -33.32 46.56 18.74
N ILE A 7 -32.84 46.36 17.52
CA ILE A 7 -32.31 47.41 16.63
C ILE A 7 -32.41 46.86 15.19
N GLY A 8 -33.10 47.59 14.32
CA GLY A 8 -33.14 47.36 12.88
C GLY A 8 -32.63 48.59 12.15
N ILE A 9 -31.95 48.39 11.02
CA ILE A 9 -31.75 49.40 9.97
C ILE A 9 -31.90 48.72 8.61
N ARG A 10 -32.72 49.34 7.75
CA ARG A 10 -33.17 48.90 6.43
C ARG A 10 -32.38 49.58 5.30
N ARG A 11 -32.07 48.76 4.27
CA ARG A 11 -32.27 48.92 2.80
C ARG A 11 -31.50 49.94 1.93
N HIS A 12 -31.33 49.45 0.69
CA HIS A 12 -31.17 50.09 -0.64
C HIS A 12 -29.72 50.44 -1.05
N ALA A 13 -29.23 50.25 -2.28
CA ALA A 13 -29.60 49.51 -3.50
C ALA A 13 -28.46 49.76 -4.54
N LEU A 14 -28.43 48.97 -5.63
CA LEU A 14 -27.85 49.24 -6.96
C LEU A 14 -26.37 48.86 -7.25
N LEU A 15 -26.23 47.89 -8.17
CA LEU A 15 -25.10 47.56 -9.06
C LEU A 15 -25.22 48.42 -10.38
N PRO A 16 -24.35 48.26 -11.41
CA PRO A 16 -22.89 48.32 -11.49
C PRO A 16 -22.42 49.22 -12.67
N PHE A 17 -21.12 49.58 -12.82
CA PHE A 17 -20.55 50.00 -14.12
C PHE A 17 -19.01 49.86 -14.20
N ILE A 18 -18.53 49.72 -15.43
CA ILE A 18 -17.26 49.17 -15.95
C ILE A 18 -16.14 50.24 -16.14
N GLY A 19 -14.86 49.81 -16.12
CA GLY A 19 -13.71 50.48 -16.78
C GLY A 19 -12.36 50.13 -16.11
N SER A 20 -11.51 49.21 -16.62
CA SER A 20 -10.58 49.22 -17.78
C SER A 20 -9.16 49.79 -17.49
N VAL A 21 -8.17 49.25 -18.24
CA VAL A 21 -6.74 49.61 -18.44
C VAL A 21 -5.76 48.65 -17.70
N ALA A 22 -5.26 47.55 -18.29
CA ALA A 22 -4.36 47.32 -19.45
C ALA A 22 -2.85 47.30 -19.11
N SER A 23 -2.21 46.15 -19.34
CA SER A 23 -0.80 46.03 -19.76
C SER A 23 -0.53 44.63 -20.30
N ARG A 24 -0.19 44.55 -21.59
CA ARG A 24 0.14 43.33 -22.35
C ARG A 24 1.64 43.07 -22.32
N ARG A 25 2.07 41.81 -22.30
CA ARG A 25 3.16 41.30 -23.16
C ARG A 25 2.97 39.81 -23.47
N SER A 26 3.09 39.52 -24.76
CA SER A 26 2.74 38.29 -25.46
C SER A 26 3.80 37.18 -25.35
N PHE A 27 3.36 35.93 -25.33
CA PHE A 27 4.05 34.85 -26.05
C PHE A 27 3.03 33.97 -26.79
N ARG A 28 3.25 33.84 -28.10
CA ARG A 28 2.56 33.01 -29.10
C ARG A 28 2.66 31.52 -28.69
N GLY A 29 1.80 30.58 -29.05
CA GLY A 29 0.68 30.50 -29.97
C GLY A 29 0.47 29.00 -30.29
N CYS A 30 -0.76 28.50 -30.16
CA CYS A 30 -1.27 27.36 -30.93
C CYS A 30 -2.79 27.28 -30.72
N GLN A 31 -3.52 27.63 -31.76
CA GLN A 31 -4.96 27.44 -31.90
C GLN A 31 -5.24 25.96 -32.16
N TRP A 32 -6.22 25.39 -31.48
CA TRP A 32 -7.04 24.30 -32.03
C TRP A 32 -8.50 24.64 -31.82
N THR A 33 -9.21 24.55 -32.94
CA THR A 33 -10.56 24.99 -33.24
C THR A 33 -11.61 24.07 -32.63
N HIS A 34 -12.76 24.67 -32.31
CA HIS A 34 -14.00 23.99 -31.98
C HIS A 34 -14.41 23.04 -33.12
N HIS A 35 -14.47 21.74 -32.84
CA HIS A 35 -15.36 20.83 -33.54
C HIS A 35 -16.12 19.97 -32.54
N SER A 36 -17.44 20.05 -32.68
CA SER A 36 -18.46 19.23 -32.08
C SER A 36 -18.15 17.74 -32.23
N CYS A 37 -18.00 17.03 -31.11
CA CYS A 37 -18.10 15.58 -31.09
C CYS A 37 -19.05 15.17 -29.96
N ARG A 38 -20.33 15.01 -30.32
CA ARG A 38 -21.26 14.17 -29.55
C ARG A 38 -20.83 12.73 -29.79
N PHE A 39 -20.12 12.14 -28.83
CA PHE A 39 -19.93 10.69 -28.78
C PHE A 39 -20.16 10.23 -27.35
N MET A 40 -21.21 9.41 -27.20
CA MET A 40 -21.58 8.73 -25.97
C MET A 40 -20.39 7.87 -25.52
N SER A 41 -19.80 8.22 -24.39
CA SER A 41 -18.76 7.45 -23.73
C SER A 41 -19.24 7.16 -22.31
N SER A 42 -19.61 5.91 -22.08
CA SER A 42 -19.79 5.32 -20.75
C SER A 42 -18.54 5.56 -19.91
N CYS A 43 -18.53 6.64 -19.13
CA CYS A 43 -17.46 6.97 -18.20
C CYS A 43 -17.56 6.02 -17.00
N ASN A 44 -16.71 5.00 -17.03
CA ASN A 44 -16.45 4.13 -15.89
C ASN A 44 -15.94 5.02 -14.73
N PRO A 45 -16.65 5.16 -13.60
CA PRO A 45 -16.30 6.13 -12.54
C PRO A 45 -14.98 5.80 -11.82
N LEU A 46 -14.34 4.68 -12.13
CA LEU A 46 -13.05 4.26 -11.59
C LEU A 46 -11.83 4.84 -12.35
N ARG A 47 -12.03 5.71 -13.36
CA ARG A 47 -10.95 6.31 -14.18
C ARG A 47 -10.91 7.84 -14.20
N GLY A 48 -11.48 8.51 -13.20
CA GLY A 48 -11.34 9.96 -13.05
C GLY A 48 -9.90 10.36 -12.72
N SER A 49 -9.18 11.01 -13.64
CA SER A 49 -7.89 11.61 -13.31
C SER A 49 -8.11 12.82 -12.41
N PHE A 50 -7.77 12.71 -11.12
CA PHE A 50 -7.76 13.86 -10.23
C PHE A 50 -6.50 14.71 -10.49
N LYS A 51 -6.69 15.97 -10.87
CA LYS A 51 -5.59 16.93 -11.04
C LYS A 51 -5.96 18.23 -10.33
N TYR A 52 -5.15 18.61 -9.36
CA TYR A 52 -5.09 19.98 -8.87
C TYR A 52 -3.63 20.42 -8.91
N ARG A 53 -3.36 21.59 -9.49
CA ARG A 53 -2.04 22.23 -9.44
C ARG A 53 -2.20 23.49 -8.61
N HIS A 54 -1.75 23.41 -7.36
CA HIS A 54 -1.58 24.58 -6.52
C HIS A 54 -0.15 24.55 -6.00
N ASN A 55 0.55 25.68 -6.11
CA ASN A 55 1.80 25.83 -5.41
C ASN A 55 1.47 25.89 -3.92
N ARG A 56 1.91 24.87 -3.17
CA ARG A 56 1.72 24.83 -1.71
C ARG A 56 2.64 25.81 -0.99
N THR A 57 3.77 26.14 -1.61
CA THR A 57 4.75 27.10 -1.11
C THR A 57 4.49 28.44 -1.78
N LEU A 58 4.08 29.41 -0.99
CA LEU A 58 4.02 30.80 -1.40
C LEU A 58 5.43 31.41 -1.25
N PRO A 59 5.80 32.47 -2.00
CA PRO A 59 7.10 33.11 -1.86
C PRO A 59 7.40 33.58 -0.42
N GLU A 60 6.37 33.92 0.34
CA GLU A 60 6.44 34.29 1.76
C GLU A 60 6.92 33.15 2.67
N ASP A 61 6.62 31.88 2.34
CA ASP A 61 7.09 30.72 3.09
C ASP A 61 8.62 30.57 3.00
N ALA A 62 9.24 31.08 1.93
CA ALA A 62 10.69 31.01 1.74
C ALA A 62 11.47 32.02 2.58
N VAL A 63 10.83 33.09 3.05
CA VAL A 63 11.49 34.16 3.80
C VAL A 63 11.77 33.73 5.23
N ASN A 64 10.81 33.04 5.87
CA ASN A 64 10.87 32.64 7.27
C ASN A 64 10.10 31.33 7.54
N PRO A 65 10.56 30.17 7.03
CA PRO A 65 9.78 28.93 6.96
C PRO A 65 9.43 28.31 8.32
N LEU A 66 10.13 28.67 9.39
CA LEU A 66 9.96 28.05 10.71
C LEU A 66 9.20 28.95 11.70
N THR A 67 9.05 30.24 11.42
CA THR A 67 8.36 31.19 12.31
C THR A 67 7.00 31.60 11.78
N THR A 68 6.81 31.60 10.45
CA THR A 68 5.49 31.80 9.85
C THR A 68 4.69 30.50 9.93
N PRO A 69 3.48 30.51 10.52
CA PRO A 69 2.65 29.31 10.57
C PRO A 69 2.26 28.87 9.16
N THR A 70 2.25 27.56 8.93
CA THR A 70 1.90 26.99 7.63
C THR A 70 0.51 27.43 7.18
N ASN A 71 0.35 27.93 5.95
CA ASN A 71 -0.95 28.25 5.39
C ASN A 71 -1.79 26.97 5.14
N VAL A 72 -3.02 26.93 5.66
CA VAL A 72 -3.94 25.79 5.55
C VAL A 72 -5.07 26.10 4.57
N ASP A 73 -5.02 25.44 3.42
CA ASP A 73 -5.98 25.61 2.33
C ASP A 73 -7.42 25.29 2.76
N ALA A 74 -8.37 26.18 2.42
CA ALA A 74 -9.81 25.95 2.63
C ALA A 74 -10.36 24.83 1.73
N GLY A 75 -11.33 24.06 2.23
CA GLY A 75 -11.95 22.95 1.50
C GLY A 75 -11.02 21.76 1.21
N VAL A 76 -9.93 21.62 1.98
CA VAL A 76 -8.92 20.57 1.81
C VAL A 76 -8.94 19.61 3.00
N LEU A 77 -8.86 18.31 2.72
CA LEU A 77 -8.58 17.28 3.70
C LEU A 77 -7.07 17.06 3.81
N HIS A 78 -6.48 17.49 4.91
CA HIS A 78 -5.07 17.32 5.21
C HIS A 78 -4.81 15.96 5.88
N VAL A 79 -4.09 15.05 5.25
CA VAL A 79 -3.67 13.77 5.87
C VAL A 79 -2.44 14.04 6.73
N VAL A 80 -2.62 14.08 8.06
CA VAL A 80 -1.59 14.51 9.00
C VAL A 80 -0.95 13.34 9.71
N SER A 81 0.36 13.16 9.53
CA SER A 81 1.14 12.18 10.28
C SER A 81 1.32 12.63 11.72
N VAL A 82 1.12 11.71 12.65
CA VAL A 82 1.29 11.90 14.09
C VAL A 82 2.41 11.00 14.63
N PRO A 83 2.99 11.29 15.80
CA PRO A 83 4.05 10.46 16.39
C PRO A 83 3.65 8.98 16.59
N ILE A 84 4.66 8.10 16.59
CA ILE A 84 4.51 6.65 16.86
C ILE A 84 4.91 6.24 18.29
N GLY A 85 5.37 7.18 19.10
CA GLY A 85 5.78 6.92 20.48
C GLY A 85 6.37 8.12 21.19
N ASN A 86 7.12 8.97 20.49
CA ASN A 86 7.76 10.16 21.06
C ASN A 86 7.09 11.45 20.58
N LEU A 87 6.57 12.27 21.50
CA LEU A 87 5.93 13.55 21.17
C LEU A 87 6.84 14.52 20.40
N LYS A 88 8.17 14.40 20.54
CA LYS A 88 9.15 15.21 19.79
C LYS A 88 9.19 14.89 18.30
N ASP A 89 8.54 13.82 17.85
CA ASP A 89 8.49 13.46 16.43
C ASP A 89 7.38 14.20 15.67
N PHE A 90 6.61 15.06 16.33
CA PHE A 90 5.70 15.96 15.64
C PHE A 90 6.47 16.91 14.73
N SER A 91 6.06 17.01 13.48
CA SER A 91 6.55 18.09 12.61
C SER A 91 5.90 19.41 12.99
N ILE A 92 6.65 20.51 12.86
CA ILE A 92 6.14 21.88 13.09
C ILE A 92 4.87 22.11 12.26
N ARG A 93 4.90 21.67 10.99
CA ARG A 93 3.75 21.74 10.08
C ARG A 93 2.55 20.94 10.55
N ALA A 94 2.72 19.76 11.13
CA ALA A 94 1.61 18.99 11.67
C ALA A 94 0.92 19.74 12.82
N LEU A 95 1.71 20.36 13.71
CA LEU A 95 1.18 21.18 14.80
C LEU A 95 0.42 22.41 14.27
N ASP A 96 0.97 23.12 13.28
CA ASP A 96 0.31 24.27 12.66
C ASP A 96 -1.03 23.91 12.02
N VAL A 97 -1.06 22.81 11.27
CA VAL A 97 -2.27 22.34 10.60
C VAL A 97 -3.33 21.96 11.64
N LEU A 98 -2.97 21.17 12.66
CA LEU A 98 -3.91 20.76 13.71
C LEU A 98 -4.44 21.94 14.54
N ARG A 99 -3.68 23.03 14.68
CA ARG A 99 -4.15 24.26 15.33
C ARG A 99 -5.16 25.04 14.47
N GLN A 100 -4.99 25.04 13.15
CA GLN A 100 -5.75 25.91 12.23
C GLN A 100 -6.98 25.29 11.55
N VAL A 101 -7.08 23.96 11.50
CA VAL A 101 -8.22 23.27 10.86
C VAL A 101 -9.52 23.46 11.66
N ASP A 102 -10.67 23.52 10.99
CA ASP A 102 -11.97 23.58 11.68
C ASP A 102 -12.28 22.25 12.39
N TYR A 103 -12.02 21.12 11.71
CA TYR A 103 -12.33 19.78 12.21
C TYR A 103 -11.15 18.81 12.06
N ILE A 104 -11.08 17.85 12.98
CA ILE A 104 -10.11 16.76 12.97
C ILE A 104 -10.87 15.44 12.87
N VAL A 105 -10.75 14.76 11.73
CA VAL A 105 -11.25 13.42 11.48
C VAL A 105 -10.28 12.40 12.08
N THR A 106 -10.77 11.52 12.95
CA THR A 106 -9.94 10.54 13.66
C THR A 106 -10.55 9.14 13.65
N THR A 107 -9.68 8.14 13.56
CA THR A 107 -10.04 6.72 13.74
C THR A 107 -10.21 6.33 15.21
N ASP A 108 -9.66 7.10 16.16
CA ASP A 108 -9.71 6.82 17.60
C ASP A 108 -9.84 8.14 18.38
N ARG A 109 -11.07 8.45 18.81
CA ARG A 109 -11.37 9.70 19.54
C ARG A 109 -10.63 9.81 20.87
N PRO A 110 -10.68 8.82 21.78
CA PRO A 110 -9.91 8.85 23.02
C PRO A 110 -8.41 9.09 22.80
N ALA A 111 -7.77 8.32 21.91
CA ALA A 111 -6.34 8.43 21.68
C ALA A 111 -5.95 9.79 21.09
N THR A 112 -6.69 10.28 20.10
CA THR A 112 -6.45 11.61 19.52
C THR A 112 -6.69 12.72 20.52
N LYS A 113 -7.71 12.61 21.40
CA LYS A 113 -7.92 13.60 22.46
C LYS A 113 -6.71 13.69 23.37
N THR A 114 -6.23 12.57 23.90
CA THR A 114 -5.03 12.53 24.75
C THR A 114 -3.81 13.12 24.04
N LEU A 115 -3.63 12.81 22.75
CA LEU A 115 -2.53 13.35 21.95
C LEU A 115 -2.62 14.88 21.84
N LEU A 116 -3.80 15.43 21.54
CA LEU A 116 -4.02 16.88 21.39
C LEU A 116 -3.86 17.63 22.72
N ASP A 117 -4.30 17.03 23.83
CA ASP A 117 -4.14 17.58 25.17
C ASP A 117 -2.64 17.71 25.53
N LEU A 118 -1.82 16.71 25.18
CA LEU A 118 -0.36 16.72 25.40
C LEU A 118 0.37 17.83 24.63
N VAL A 119 -0.16 18.25 23.48
CA VAL A 119 0.41 19.33 22.64
C VAL A 119 -0.38 20.65 22.75
N GLN A 120 -1.29 20.74 23.72
CA GLN A 120 -2.08 21.95 24.02
C GLN A 120 -2.89 22.46 22.82
N ILE A 121 -3.52 21.56 22.07
CA ILE A 121 -4.44 21.90 20.97
C ILE A 121 -5.87 21.60 21.42
N GLU A 122 -6.75 22.60 21.36
CA GLU A 122 -8.15 22.46 21.75
C GLU A 122 -8.88 21.43 20.87
N SER A 123 -9.47 20.41 21.48
CA SER A 123 -10.18 19.34 20.78
C SER A 123 -11.71 19.42 20.88
N GLN A 124 -12.24 20.27 21.77
CA GLN A 124 -13.66 20.35 22.07
C GLN A 124 -14.47 20.77 20.84
N GLY A 125 -15.47 19.96 20.47
CA GLY A 125 -16.34 20.21 19.31
C GLY A 125 -15.70 20.00 17.93
N ARG A 126 -14.39 19.73 17.86
CA ARG A 126 -13.64 19.63 16.60
C ARG A 126 -13.42 18.21 16.10
N LEU A 127 -13.57 17.20 16.97
CA LEU A 127 -13.30 15.80 16.61
C LEU A 127 -14.49 15.13 15.90
N ILE A 128 -14.23 14.55 14.72
CA ILE A 128 -15.19 13.73 13.97
C ILE A 128 -14.64 12.29 13.88
N HIS A 129 -15.42 11.31 14.33
CA HIS A 129 -14.99 9.91 14.30
C HIS A 129 -15.31 9.25 12.96
N TYR A 130 -14.30 8.63 12.35
CA TYR A 130 -14.46 7.83 11.14
C TYR A 130 -14.10 6.37 11.40
N SER A 131 -14.99 5.46 11.02
CA SER A 131 -14.84 4.02 11.13
C SER A 131 -15.64 3.32 10.03
N ARG A 132 -15.47 2.02 9.86
CA ARG A 132 -16.23 1.24 8.86
C ARG A 132 -17.74 1.23 9.14
N SER A 133 -18.15 1.25 10.41
CA SER A 133 -19.57 1.15 10.79
C SER A 133 -20.36 2.42 10.49
N ASN A 134 -19.72 3.60 10.57
CA ASN A 134 -20.35 4.89 10.33
C ASN A 134 -19.89 5.56 9.02
N ARG A 135 -19.23 4.80 8.14
CA ARG A 135 -18.60 5.30 6.92
C ARG A 135 -19.52 6.18 6.08
N THR A 136 -20.72 5.70 5.75
CA THR A 136 -21.65 6.40 4.85
C THR A 136 -22.08 7.76 5.40
N THR A 137 -22.62 7.78 6.62
CA THR A 137 -23.10 9.01 7.28
C THR A 137 -21.96 10.00 7.51
N THR A 138 -20.80 9.53 7.95
CA THR A 138 -19.63 10.40 8.16
C THR A 138 -19.12 10.94 6.84
N LYS A 139 -19.05 10.13 5.77
CA LYS A 139 -18.64 10.58 4.43
C LYS A 139 -19.48 11.77 3.97
N GLU A 140 -20.80 11.63 3.97
CA GLU A 140 -21.74 12.68 3.52
C GLU A 140 -21.51 14.00 4.27
N LYS A 141 -21.42 13.93 5.60
CA LYS A 141 -21.12 15.10 6.44
C LYS A 141 -19.76 15.72 6.12
N LEU A 142 -18.71 14.92 5.91
CA LEU A 142 -17.38 15.43 5.60
C LEU A 142 -17.35 16.13 4.23
N VAL A 143 -18.01 15.55 3.23
CA VAL A 143 -18.13 16.13 1.89
C VAL A 143 -18.84 17.48 1.95
N GLU A 144 -19.99 17.55 2.64
CA GLU A 144 -20.74 18.80 2.81
C GLU A 144 -19.87 19.91 3.43
N LEU A 145 -19.18 19.60 4.52
CA LEU A 145 -18.33 20.56 5.21
C LEU A 145 -17.11 20.99 4.37
N LEU A 146 -16.45 20.06 3.67
CA LEU A 146 -15.29 20.35 2.82
C LEU A 146 -15.67 21.17 1.59
N LEU A 147 -16.78 20.83 0.91
CA LEU A 147 -17.30 21.64 -0.19
C LEU A 147 -17.79 23.01 0.28
N GLY A 148 -18.25 23.12 1.53
CA GLY A 148 -18.53 24.39 2.21
C GLY A 148 -17.30 25.21 2.58
N GLY A 149 -16.09 24.77 2.22
CA GLY A 149 -14.83 25.50 2.43
C GLY A 149 -14.18 25.27 3.80
N ARG A 150 -14.68 24.33 4.62
CA ARG A 150 -14.05 24.00 5.90
C ARG A 150 -12.71 23.31 5.69
N ARG A 151 -11.77 23.58 6.60
CA ARG A 151 -10.44 22.97 6.65
C ARG A 151 -10.51 21.75 7.55
N MET A 152 -9.99 20.62 7.09
CA MET A 152 -10.00 19.41 7.90
C MET A 152 -8.64 18.72 7.95
N ALA A 153 -8.34 18.08 9.07
CA ALA A 153 -7.23 17.14 9.19
C ALA A 153 -7.75 15.71 9.37
N LEU A 154 -7.15 14.74 8.70
CA LEU A 154 -7.30 13.32 8.97
C LEU A 154 -6.08 12.84 9.77
N VAL A 155 -6.33 12.26 10.94
CA VAL A 155 -5.33 11.64 11.80
C VAL A 155 -5.70 10.19 12.10
N CYS A 156 -4.69 9.36 12.36
CA CYS A 156 -4.85 8.01 12.86
C CYS A 156 -4.42 7.94 14.34
N THR A 157 -4.40 6.74 14.91
CA THR A 157 -3.94 6.51 16.30
C THR A 157 -2.45 6.86 16.46
N SER A 158 -1.63 6.55 15.46
CA SER A 158 -0.18 6.68 15.50
C SER A 158 0.41 6.57 14.10
N GLY A 159 1.38 7.42 13.74
CA GLY A 159 2.08 7.39 12.47
C GLY A 159 1.37 8.12 11.34
N THR A 160 1.60 7.69 10.10
CA THR A 160 0.99 8.26 8.90
C THR A 160 -0.37 7.60 8.62
N PRO A 161 -1.48 8.37 8.58
CA PRO A 161 -2.78 7.82 8.20
C PRO A 161 -2.74 7.25 6.78
N CYS A 162 -3.66 6.34 6.47
CA CYS A 162 -3.74 5.61 5.20
C CYS A 162 -2.66 4.53 4.99
N VAL A 163 -1.71 4.35 5.93
CA VAL A 163 -0.70 3.28 5.87
C VAL A 163 -1.13 2.12 6.76
N GLY A 164 -1.95 1.22 6.21
CA GLY A 164 -2.44 0.03 6.90
C GLY A 164 -3.70 0.24 7.76
N ASP A 165 -4.37 1.39 7.65
CA ASP A 165 -5.60 1.74 8.37
C ASP A 165 -6.79 1.99 7.41
N VAL A 166 -7.95 2.38 7.98
CA VAL A 166 -9.19 2.67 7.23
C VAL A 166 -9.16 4.03 6.50
N GLY A 167 -8.15 4.87 6.73
CA GLY A 167 -8.08 6.21 6.17
C GLY A 167 -7.97 6.22 4.64
N GLY A 168 -7.38 5.19 4.05
CA GLY A 168 -7.27 5.05 2.59
C GLY A 168 -8.62 4.93 1.89
N GLU A 169 -9.62 4.33 2.55
CA GLU A 169 -11.00 4.24 2.03
C GLU A 169 -11.62 5.66 1.97
N LEU A 170 -11.47 6.44 3.05
CA LEU A 170 -11.97 7.82 3.13
C LEU A 170 -11.31 8.72 2.08
N VAL A 171 -9.98 8.65 1.93
CA VAL A 171 -9.26 9.47 0.94
C VAL A 171 -9.76 9.19 -0.48
N ARG A 172 -10.01 7.92 -0.82
CA ARG A 172 -10.55 7.54 -2.13
C ARG A 172 -11.96 8.11 -2.35
N GLU A 173 -12.79 8.06 -1.32
CA GLU A 173 -14.14 8.62 -1.35
C GLU A 173 -14.12 10.14 -1.52
N MET A 174 -13.29 10.86 -0.76
CA MET A 174 -13.14 12.31 -0.90
C MET A 174 -12.68 12.70 -2.32
N GLN A 175 -11.69 11.98 -2.87
CA GLN A 175 -11.22 12.22 -4.23
C GLN A 175 -12.31 11.99 -5.29
N ALA A 176 -13.18 10.99 -5.08
CA ALA A 176 -14.30 10.72 -5.99
C ALA A 176 -15.34 11.86 -5.99
N GLU A 177 -15.52 12.53 -4.86
CA GLU A 177 -16.41 13.69 -4.69
C GLU A 177 -15.73 15.03 -5.11
N GLY A 178 -14.52 14.97 -5.68
CA GLY A 178 -13.78 16.15 -6.13
C GLY A 178 -13.09 16.94 -5.01
N VAL A 179 -13.06 16.42 -3.78
CA VAL A 179 -12.41 17.07 -2.64
C VAL A 179 -10.89 16.93 -2.75
N ARG A 180 -10.19 18.04 -2.49
CA ARG A 180 -8.73 18.07 -2.49
C ARG A 180 -8.18 17.43 -1.22
N VAL A 181 -7.21 16.53 -1.42
CA VAL A 181 -6.51 15.83 -0.33
C VAL A 181 -5.04 16.20 -0.34
N ALA A 182 -4.50 16.63 0.79
CA ALA A 182 -3.10 17.07 0.91
C ALA A 182 -2.36 16.30 2.03
N ALA A 183 -1.20 15.71 1.74
CA ALA A 183 -0.41 15.03 2.76
C ALA A 183 0.42 16.03 3.59
N VAL A 184 0.53 15.78 4.90
CA VAL A 184 1.48 16.39 5.83
C VAL A 184 2.43 15.28 6.32
N PRO A 185 3.71 15.31 5.89
CA PRO A 185 4.66 14.25 6.20
C PRO A 185 5.01 14.26 7.70
N GLY A 186 5.47 13.11 8.19
CA GLY A 186 5.90 12.92 9.56
C GLY A 186 6.26 11.46 9.81
N SER A 187 6.13 11.04 11.08
CA SER A 187 6.56 9.73 11.56
C SER A 187 5.80 8.58 10.91
N CYS A 188 6.52 7.54 10.50
CA CYS A 188 5.95 6.31 9.98
C CYS A 188 6.81 5.11 10.42
N ALA A 189 6.22 4.19 11.18
CA ALA A 189 6.94 3.05 11.75
C ALA A 189 7.58 2.18 10.66
N LEU A 190 6.89 1.99 9.53
CA LEU A 190 7.41 1.27 8.36
C LEU A 190 8.74 1.86 7.85
N THR A 191 8.78 3.17 7.61
CA THR A 191 9.98 3.81 7.05
C THR A 191 11.10 3.89 8.08
N CYS A 192 10.77 4.12 9.35
CA CYS A 192 11.74 4.07 10.44
C CYS A 192 12.37 2.66 10.53
N ALA A 193 11.56 1.61 10.54
CA ALA A 193 12.06 0.23 10.60
C ALA A 193 12.99 -0.10 9.42
N LEU A 194 12.60 0.27 8.19
CA LEU A 194 13.42 0.07 6.99
C LEU A 194 14.76 0.82 7.08
N ALA A 195 14.74 2.07 7.56
CA ALA A 195 15.93 2.90 7.70
C ALA A 195 16.92 2.30 8.71
N VAL A 196 16.46 1.89 9.90
CA VAL A 196 17.35 1.34 10.94
C VAL A 196 17.76 -0.10 10.63
N ALA A 197 16.95 -0.86 9.87
CA ALA A 197 17.32 -2.19 9.41
C ALA A 197 18.41 -2.18 8.32
N GLY A 198 18.57 -1.07 7.60
CA GLY A 198 19.59 -0.92 6.55
C GLY A 198 19.39 -1.81 5.32
N VAL A 199 18.13 -2.19 5.04
CA VAL A 199 17.80 -3.20 4.00
C VAL A 199 17.55 -2.57 2.63
N THR A 200 17.22 -1.28 2.57
CA THR A 200 17.02 -0.53 1.33
C THR A 200 18.29 0.24 0.98
N THR A 201 18.87 -0.03 -0.18
CA THR A 201 20.00 0.74 -0.72
C THR A 201 19.71 1.13 -2.16
N SER A 202 20.17 2.33 -2.57
CA SER A 202 20.09 2.77 -3.96
C SER A 202 21.40 2.42 -4.68
N LEU A 203 21.29 1.86 -5.90
CA LEU A 203 22.45 1.54 -6.74
C LEU A 203 23.15 2.78 -7.31
N HIS A 204 22.50 3.95 -7.30
CA HIS A 204 22.93 5.12 -8.07
C HIS A 204 24.20 5.84 -7.59
N GLU A 205 24.78 5.46 -6.45
CA GLU A 205 25.99 6.12 -5.92
C GLU A 205 27.31 5.37 -6.16
N VAL A 206 27.29 4.16 -6.76
CA VAL A 206 28.49 3.30 -6.79
C VAL A 206 29.38 3.50 -8.05
N SER A 207 29.00 4.35 -9.00
CA SER A 207 29.66 4.36 -10.34
C SER A 207 30.58 5.53 -10.67
N ALA A 208 30.83 6.51 -9.78
CA ALA A 208 31.56 7.73 -10.16
C ALA A 208 32.99 7.91 -9.59
N THR A 209 33.46 7.10 -8.62
CA THR A 209 34.76 7.33 -7.96
C THR A 209 35.57 6.07 -7.60
N ALA A 210 35.25 4.91 -8.18
CA ALA A 210 35.82 3.61 -7.77
C ALA A 210 37.07 3.14 -8.55
N ASP A 211 37.91 4.06 -9.05
CA ASP A 211 39.13 3.69 -9.82
C ASP A 211 40.35 3.31 -8.97
N THR A 212 40.33 3.45 -7.64
CA THR A 212 41.53 3.20 -6.83
C THR A 212 41.21 2.67 -5.43
N ASN A 213 40.73 1.41 -5.31
CA ASN A 213 40.96 0.50 -4.16
C ASN A 213 40.00 -0.71 -4.18
N ARG A 214 40.28 -1.72 -5.02
CA ARG A 214 39.56 -3.01 -5.02
C ARG A 214 39.70 -3.82 -3.71
N ALA A 215 40.70 -3.50 -2.87
CA ALA A 215 40.97 -4.25 -1.64
C ALA A 215 39.99 -3.95 -0.49
N CYS A 216 39.43 -2.74 -0.41
CA CYS A 216 38.55 -2.34 0.71
C CYS A 216 37.09 -2.78 0.52
N ALA A 217 36.68 -3.19 -0.68
CA ALA A 217 35.33 -3.64 -0.98
C ALA A 217 34.99 -5.03 -0.39
N ALA A 218 35.99 -5.82 0.00
CA ALA A 218 35.83 -7.20 0.43
C ALA A 218 35.27 -7.38 1.86
N LYS A 219 35.26 -6.32 2.69
CA LYS A 219 34.87 -6.39 4.12
C LYS A 219 33.49 -5.83 4.46
N ARG A 220 32.72 -5.32 3.49
CA ARG A 220 31.34 -4.86 3.78
C ARG A 220 30.42 -6.08 3.85
N PRO A 221 29.62 -6.25 4.93
CA PRO A 221 28.60 -7.29 4.95
C PRO A 221 27.69 -7.05 3.74
N ARG A 222 27.76 -7.95 2.77
CA ARG A 222 26.94 -7.89 1.56
C ARG A 222 25.53 -8.26 2.01
N ILE A 223 24.73 -7.28 2.41
CA ILE A 223 23.29 -7.48 2.61
C ILE A 223 22.76 -7.97 1.26
N GLY A 224 22.36 -9.24 1.22
CA GLY A 224 22.11 -10.03 0.00
C GLY A 224 20.82 -9.68 -0.75
N SER A 225 20.06 -8.70 -0.27
CA SER A 225 18.81 -8.28 -0.90
C SER A 225 19.08 -7.39 -2.11
N LEU A 226 18.30 -7.55 -3.18
CA LEU A 226 18.44 -6.76 -4.41
C LEU A 226 18.48 -5.26 -4.09
N ARG A 227 19.44 -4.56 -4.71
CA ARG A 227 19.84 -3.17 -4.42
C ARG A 227 19.04 -2.13 -5.22
N ASP A 228 17.84 -2.46 -5.67
CA ASP A 228 17.01 -1.54 -6.45
C ASP A 228 16.18 -0.58 -5.57
N GLY A 229 16.32 -0.68 -4.25
CA GLY A 229 15.56 0.12 -3.29
C GLY A 229 14.10 -0.30 -3.16
N SER A 230 13.69 -1.39 -3.82
CA SER A 230 12.33 -1.91 -3.73
C SER A 230 12.10 -2.61 -2.38
N PHE A 231 10.86 -2.52 -1.89
CA PHE A 231 10.40 -3.27 -0.73
C PHE A 231 8.91 -3.57 -0.91
N TYR A 232 8.44 -4.62 -0.25
CA TYR A 232 7.03 -4.97 -0.20
C TYR A 232 6.48 -4.70 1.19
N PHE A 233 5.40 -3.94 1.30
CA PHE A 233 4.67 -3.79 2.55
C PHE A 233 3.39 -4.62 2.52
N GLY A 234 3.31 -5.63 3.39
CA GLY A 234 2.20 -6.58 3.44
C GLY A 234 1.16 -6.30 4.54
N ASN A 235 1.24 -5.15 5.20
CA ASN A 235 0.43 -4.82 6.38
C ASN A 235 0.58 -5.87 7.50
N VAL A 236 -0.50 -6.47 8.01
CA VAL A 236 -0.46 -7.46 9.09
C VAL A 236 -0.54 -8.88 8.53
N LEU A 237 0.27 -9.79 9.05
CA LEU A 237 0.23 -11.20 8.63
C LEU A 237 -1.08 -11.87 9.08
N PRO A 238 -1.67 -12.78 8.27
CA PRO A 238 -2.90 -13.47 8.63
C PRO A 238 -2.81 -14.18 9.99
N GLU A 239 -3.90 -14.14 10.76
CA GLU A 239 -4.01 -14.82 12.05
C GLU A 239 -4.01 -16.34 11.89
N SER A 240 -4.72 -16.83 10.86
CA SER A 240 -4.76 -18.24 10.50
C SER A 240 -3.38 -18.74 10.07
N HIS A 241 -2.90 -19.79 10.72
CA HIS A 241 -1.62 -20.43 10.41
C HIS A 241 -1.51 -20.86 8.94
N GLY A 242 -2.56 -21.47 8.38
CA GLY A 242 -2.56 -21.92 6.99
C GLY A 242 -2.48 -20.77 5.98
N GLU A 243 -3.19 -19.68 6.24
CA GLU A 243 -3.13 -18.47 5.40
C GLU A 243 -1.79 -17.76 5.51
N ARG A 244 -1.24 -17.68 6.72
CA ARG A 244 0.09 -17.11 6.96
C ARG A 244 1.17 -17.90 6.23
N LEU A 245 1.17 -19.22 6.30
CA LEU A 245 2.09 -20.07 5.53
C LEU A 245 1.95 -19.86 4.02
N ARG A 246 0.71 -19.67 3.53
CA ARG A 246 0.47 -19.37 2.11
C ARG A 246 1.13 -18.04 1.72
N VAL A 247 0.89 -16.97 2.47
CA VAL A 247 1.49 -15.64 2.23
C VAL A 247 3.02 -15.71 2.29
N LEU A 248 3.58 -16.40 3.29
CA LEU A 248 5.02 -16.58 3.42
C LEU A 248 5.62 -17.34 2.21
N ARG A 249 4.92 -18.33 1.66
CA ARG A 249 5.40 -19.07 0.48
C ARG A 249 5.26 -18.27 -0.81
N THR A 250 4.10 -17.66 -1.05
CA THR A 250 3.77 -17.08 -2.36
C THR A 250 4.17 -15.62 -2.50
N ALA A 251 4.05 -14.81 -1.45
CA ALA A 251 4.41 -13.40 -1.50
C ALA A 251 5.85 -13.20 -1.06
N VAL A 252 6.22 -13.70 0.13
CA VAL A 252 7.55 -13.45 0.71
C VAL A 252 8.62 -14.35 0.08
N GLY A 253 8.33 -15.64 -0.03
CA GLY A 253 9.26 -16.62 -0.61
C GLY A 253 9.58 -16.33 -2.07
N GLU A 254 8.61 -15.81 -2.83
CA GLU A 254 8.83 -15.43 -4.22
C GLU A 254 9.48 -14.07 -4.40
N ALA A 255 9.32 -13.15 -3.45
CA ALA A 255 9.88 -11.81 -3.50
C ALA A 255 11.42 -11.82 -3.51
N THR A 256 12.00 -10.90 -4.28
CA THR A 256 13.44 -10.67 -4.40
C THR A 256 13.94 -9.49 -3.54
N HIS A 257 13.00 -8.81 -2.89
CA HIS A 257 13.19 -7.60 -2.10
C HIS A 257 12.67 -7.79 -0.67
N PRO A 258 13.07 -6.93 0.29
CA PRO A 258 12.63 -7.05 1.68
C PRO A 258 11.11 -6.92 1.78
N CYS A 259 10.52 -7.74 2.63
CA CYS A 259 9.09 -7.75 2.91
C CYS A 259 8.85 -7.26 4.34
N VAL A 260 8.08 -6.20 4.51
CA VAL A 260 7.79 -5.56 5.79
C VAL A 260 6.34 -5.78 6.20
N PHE A 261 6.15 -6.07 7.47
CA PHE A 261 4.86 -6.33 8.08
C PHE A 261 4.77 -5.63 9.45
N TYR A 262 3.57 -5.17 9.79
CA TYR A 262 3.23 -4.89 11.18
C TYR A 262 2.81 -6.19 11.85
N GLU A 263 3.15 -6.37 13.13
CA GLU A 263 2.74 -7.56 13.85
C GLU A 263 2.53 -7.29 15.35
N VAL A 264 1.77 -8.17 16.00
CA VAL A 264 1.46 -8.07 17.42
C VAL A 264 2.46 -8.93 18.20
N PRO A 265 3.14 -8.38 19.24
CA PRO A 265 4.18 -9.13 19.95
C PRO A 265 3.74 -10.48 20.52
N ARG A 266 2.48 -10.58 20.98
CA ARG A 266 1.93 -11.84 21.52
C ARG A 266 1.86 -12.97 20.50
N ARG A 267 1.82 -12.66 19.20
CA ARG A 267 1.78 -13.63 18.10
C ARG A 267 3.17 -13.97 17.57
N LEU A 268 4.21 -13.22 17.96
CA LEU A 268 5.54 -13.28 17.37
C LEU A 268 6.14 -14.69 17.34
N LEU A 269 6.02 -15.46 18.43
CA LEU A 269 6.55 -16.82 18.49
C LEU A 269 5.95 -17.73 17.41
N SER A 270 4.62 -17.69 17.22
CA SER A 270 3.93 -18.47 16.18
C SER A 270 4.31 -18.03 14.77
N VAL A 271 4.55 -16.72 14.58
CA VAL A 271 4.98 -16.16 13.29
C VAL A 271 6.42 -16.58 12.98
N LEU A 272 7.33 -16.52 13.95
CA LEU A 272 8.72 -16.94 13.79
C LEU A 272 8.84 -18.44 13.51
N GLN A 273 8.01 -19.28 14.13
CA GLN A 273 7.92 -20.70 13.80
C GLN A 273 7.55 -20.92 12.34
N ASP A 274 6.54 -20.20 11.84
CA ASP A 274 6.11 -20.31 10.45
C ASP A 274 7.14 -19.79 9.45
N ILE A 275 7.86 -18.73 9.81
CA ILE A 275 8.97 -18.21 9.00
C ILE A 275 10.13 -19.22 8.99
N ALA A 276 10.50 -19.80 10.13
CA ALA A 276 11.57 -20.80 10.20
C ALA A 276 11.24 -22.05 9.36
N LEU A 277 9.96 -22.46 9.32
CA LEU A 277 9.50 -23.58 8.50
C LEU A 277 9.57 -23.31 6.99
N VAL A 278 9.29 -22.07 6.55
CA VAL A 278 9.20 -21.74 5.12
C VAL A 278 10.51 -21.16 4.57
N LEU A 279 11.19 -20.32 5.35
CA LEU A 279 12.33 -19.49 4.96
C LEU A 279 13.48 -19.61 5.99
N PRO A 280 14.05 -20.81 6.19
CA PRO A 280 14.99 -21.09 7.27
C PRO A 280 16.32 -20.34 7.16
N LYS A 281 16.72 -19.90 5.96
CA LYS A 281 17.98 -19.17 5.74
C LYS A 281 17.81 -17.66 5.78
N ARG A 282 16.57 -17.15 5.69
CA ARG A 282 16.35 -15.72 5.54
C ARG A 282 16.57 -14.99 6.85
N ARG A 283 17.25 -13.86 6.73
CA ARG A 283 17.41 -12.91 7.82
C ARG A 283 16.07 -12.21 8.08
N VAL A 284 15.74 -12.11 9.35
CA VAL A 284 14.55 -11.44 9.86
C VAL A 284 15.00 -10.34 10.80
N VAL A 285 14.49 -9.13 10.61
CA VAL A 285 14.72 -7.99 11.49
C VAL A 285 13.41 -7.64 12.20
N LEU A 286 13.49 -7.53 13.51
CA LEU A 286 12.39 -7.20 14.40
C LEU A 286 12.70 -5.88 15.08
N THR A 287 11.81 -4.91 14.94
CA THR A 287 11.91 -3.62 15.63
C THR A 287 10.75 -3.47 16.60
N HIS A 288 11.05 -3.34 17.89
CA HIS A 288 10.07 -3.17 18.95
C HIS A 288 10.04 -1.72 19.41
N GLU A 289 8.84 -1.22 19.66
CA GLU A 289 8.63 0.05 20.39
C GLU A 289 9.44 1.23 19.83
N LEU A 290 9.53 1.32 18.49
CA LEU A 290 10.25 2.39 17.79
C LEU A 290 9.89 3.77 18.36
N THR A 291 10.91 4.60 18.58
CA THR A 291 10.90 5.94 19.16
C THR A 291 10.60 6.02 20.67
N LYS A 292 10.27 4.90 21.33
CA LYS A 292 9.94 4.88 22.76
C LYS A 292 11.17 4.52 23.61
N VAL A 293 11.01 4.59 24.93
CA VAL A 293 12.07 4.28 25.90
C VAL A 293 12.62 2.86 25.75
N ASN A 294 11.78 1.89 25.38
CA ASN A 294 12.14 0.48 25.26
C ASN A 294 12.38 0.06 23.80
N GLU A 295 12.84 0.99 22.95
CA GLU A 295 13.19 0.68 21.57
C GLU A 295 14.25 -0.42 21.52
N SER A 296 14.00 -1.47 20.74
CA SER A 296 14.96 -2.56 20.55
C SER A 296 14.88 -3.15 19.15
N ILE A 297 16.02 -3.61 18.65
CA ILE A 297 16.17 -4.13 17.29
C ILE A 297 16.91 -5.47 17.38
N HIS A 298 16.27 -6.52 16.90
CA HIS A 298 16.84 -7.87 16.87
C HIS A 298 16.86 -8.37 15.44
N ALA A 299 18.03 -8.78 14.95
CA ALA A 299 18.21 -9.22 13.57
C ALA A 299 18.96 -10.55 13.51
N ASP A 300 18.31 -11.62 13.09
CA ASP A 300 18.93 -12.92 12.87
C ASP A 300 18.02 -13.82 12.02
N VAL A 301 18.41 -15.07 11.84
CA VAL A 301 17.55 -16.12 11.29
C VAL A 301 16.40 -16.43 12.25
N ALA A 302 15.22 -16.77 11.70
CA ALA A 302 14.00 -17.01 12.46
C ALA A 302 14.15 -18.03 13.61
N GLU A 303 14.93 -19.11 13.43
CA GLU A 303 15.19 -20.12 14.46
C GLU A 303 15.95 -19.54 15.66
N LYS A 304 16.98 -18.71 15.40
CA LYS A 304 17.74 -18.06 16.47
C LYS A 304 16.91 -17.02 17.19
N LEU A 305 16.11 -16.23 16.47
CA LEU A 305 15.16 -15.31 17.07
C LEU A 305 14.15 -16.06 17.95
N LEU A 306 13.64 -17.21 17.50
CA LEU A 306 12.75 -18.05 18.30
C LEU A 306 13.44 -18.50 19.61
N SER A 307 14.70 -18.90 19.55
CA SER A 307 15.48 -19.27 20.75
C SER A 307 15.68 -18.09 21.72
N PHE A 308 15.83 -16.87 21.19
CA PHE A 308 15.97 -15.64 21.98
C PHE A 308 14.65 -15.26 22.66
N TYR A 309 13.54 -15.17 21.92
CA TYR A 309 12.23 -14.78 22.45
C TYR A 309 11.60 -15.84 23.37
N SER A 310 12.09 -17.09 23.34
CA SER A 310 11.66 -18.13 24.27
C SER A 310 12.26 -17.96 25.67
N ARG A 311 13.30 -17.14 25.85
CA ARG A 311 13.89 -16.86 27.16
C ARG A 311 12.97 -16.00 28.01
N GLN A 312 13.02 -16.18 29.32
CA GLN A 312 12.16 -15.43 30.26
C GLN A 312 12.37 -13.91 30.17
N GLU A 313 13.60 -13.46 29.91
CA GLU A 313 13.96 -12.04 29.78
C GLU A 313 13.19 -11.35 28.65
N ALA A 314 12.95 -12.06 27.54
CA ALA A 314 12.24 -11.52 26.38
C ALA A 314 10.71 -11.50 26.55
N ASN A 315 10.18 -12.11 27.61
CA ASN A 315 8.74 -12.21 27.86
C ASN A 315 8.08 -10.82 27.99
N MET A 316 8.81 -9.82 28.51
CA MET A 316 8.30 -8.44 28.58
C MET A 316 8.02 -7.86 27.18
N LEU A 317 8.90 -8.12 26.21
CA LEU A 317 8.75 -7.68 24.81
C LEU A 317 7.57 -8.33 24.11
N LEU A 318 7.18 -9.55 24.52
CA LEU A 318 6.07 -10.30 23.93
C LEU A 318 4.70 -9.95 24.52
N LYS A 319 4.65 -9.44 25.76
CA LYS A 319 3.38 -9.15 26.46
C LYS A 319 2.70 -7.86 25.98
N LYS A 320 3.50 -6.84 25.65
CA LYS A 320 3.05 -5.48 25.32
C LYS A 320 3.90 -4.90 24.20
N GLY A 321 3.33 -3.88 23.55
CA GLY A 321 4.02 -3.05 22.57
C GLY A 321 3.56 -3.31 21.13
N GLN A 322 4.24 -2.63 20.23
CA GLN A 322 4.07 -2.70 18.79
C GLN A 322 5.39 -3.12 18.14
N LEU A 323 5.28 -3.86 17.03
CA LEU A 323 6.41 -4.47 16.37
C LEU A 323 6.30 -4.27 14.86
N VAL A 324 7.43 -3.96 14.22
CA VAL A 324 7.59 -4.08 12.77
C VAL A 324 8.55 -5.23 12.47
N LEU A 325 8.07 -6.16 11.65
CA LEU A 325 8.78 -7.34 11.17
C LEU A 325 9.25 -7.10 9.74
N ILE A 326 10.54 -7.29 9.48
CA ILE A 326 11.14 -7.22 8.15
C ILE A 326 11.76 -8.58 7.84
N ILE A 327 11.45 -9.13 6.69
CA ILE A 327 12.04 -10.37 6.17
C ILE A 327 12.86 -9.98 4.94
N ASP A 328 14.16 -10.23 4.96
CA ASP A 328 15.05 -9.87 3.86
C ASP A 328 14.70 -10.65 2.58
N GLY A 329 15.19 -10.13 1.45
CA GLY A 329 15.24 -10.88 0.20
C GLY A 329 16.11 -12.14 0.32
N PRO A 330 16.00 -13.09 -0.63
CA PRO A 330 16.85 -14.27 -0.67
C PRO A 330 18.31 -13.89 -0.89
N ASP A 331 19.22 -14.54 -0.16
CA ASP A 331 20.66 -14.41 -0.38
C ASP A 331 21.09 -14.97 -1.74
N GLU A 332 22.30 -14.63 -2.21
CA GLU A 332 22.85 -15.14 -3.49
C GLU A 332 22.79 -16.67 -3.60
N ASN A 333 22.99 -17.38 -2.49
CA ASN A 333 22.92 -18.84 -2.45
C ASN A 333 21.48 -19.36 -2.57
N GLU A 334 20.52 -18.74 -1.86
CA GLU A 334 19.10 -19.10 -1.98
C GLU A 334 18.59 -18.78 -3.40
N MET A 335 19.02 -17.67 -3.98
CA MET A 335 18.72 -17.30 -5.36
C MET A 335 19.28 -18.34 -6.34
N ARG A 336 20.53 -18.77 -6.17
CA ARG A 336 21.16 -19.80 -7.02
C ARG A 336 20.42 -21.13 -6.90
N GLU A 337 20.14 -21.60 -5.68
CA GLU A 337 19.36 -22.82 -5.43
C GLU A 337 17.97 -22.75 -6.08
N ARG A 338 17.31 -21.59 -6.01
CA ARG A 338 16.00 -21.36 -6.63
C ARG A 338 16.09 -21.40 -8.15
N LEU A 339 17.08 -20.75 -8.75
CA LEU A 339 17.32 -20.76 -10.19
C LEU A 339 17.65 -22.17 -10.70
N GLU A 340 18.46 -22.93 -9.97
CA GLU A 340 18.77 -24.33 -10.27
C GLU A 340 17.51 -25.21 -10.21
N CYS A 341 16.70 -25.06 -9.15
CA CYS A 341 15.42 -25.76 -9.03
C CYS A 341 14.46 -25.42 -10.18
N GLU A 342 14.41 -24.15 -10.60
CA GLU A 342 13.58 -23.71 -11.71
C GLU A 342 14.09 -24.25 -13.06
N ALA A 343 15.41 -24.25 -13.28
CA ALA A 343 16.05 -24.83 -14.45
C ALA A 343 15.77 -26.34 -14.56
N LEU A 344 15.87 -27.08 -13.45
CA LEU A 344 15.53 -28.50 -13.38
C LEU A 344 14.05 -28.76 -13.69
N LYS A 345 13.14 -27.93 -13.16
CA LYS A 345 11.69 -28.00 -13.49
C LYS A 345 11.46 -27.78 -14.99
N ARG A 346 12.07 -26.75 -15.59
CA ARG A 346 11.99 -26.47 -17.02
C ARG A 346 12.56 -27.63 -17.87
N GLN A 347 13.67 -28.23 -17.46
CA GLN A 347 14.27 -29.38 -18.15
C GLN A 347 13.35 -30.61 -18.10
N ARG A 348 12.73 -30.90 -16.94
CA ARG A 348 11.75 -31.99 -16.80
C ARG A 348 10.53 -31.78 -17.69
N LEU A 349 10.03 -30.55 -17.78
CA LEU A 349 8.92 -30.19 -18.68
C LEU A 349 9.30 -30.36 -20.14
N ARG A 350 10.50 -29.92 -20.56
CA ARG A 350 11.01 -30.11 -21.93
C ARG A 350 11.19 -31.59 -22.29
N ARG A 351 11.76 -32.42 -21.41
CA ARG A 351 11.88 -33.87 -21.64
C ARG A 351 10.51 -34.55 -21.74
N SER A 352 9.57 -34.16 -20.86
CA SER A 352 8.19 -34.65 -20.92
C SER A 352 7.53 -34.25 -22.23
N PHE A 353 7.74 -33.03 -22.71
CA PHE A 353 7.23 -32.55 -23.99
C PHE A 353 7.88 -33.28 -25.19
N ALA A 354 9.21 -33.42 -25.21
CA ALA A 354 9.94 -34.15 -26.26
C ALA A 354 9.52 -35.62 -26.33
N SER A 355 9.24 -36.27 -25.19
CA SER A 355 8.73 -37.65 -25.15
C SER A 355 7.29 -37.78 -25.70
N LEU A 356 6.50 -36.69 -25.63
CA LEU A 356 5.15 -36.63 -26.17
C LEU A 356 5.15 -36.32 -27.67
N THR A 357 6.07 -35.47 -28.15
CA THR A 357 6.19 -35.13 -29.57
C THR A 357 6.98 -36.18 -30.37
N GLY A 358 8.06 -36.73 -29.82
CA GLY A 358 8.91 -37.74 -30.48
C GLY A 358 8.23 -39.11 -30.64
N ARG A 359 7.18 -39.41 -29.87
CA ARG A 359 6.36 -40.62 -30.09
C ARG A 359 5.42 -40.53 -31.28
N CYS A 360 5.33 -39.38 -31.94
CA CYS A 360 4.47 -39.20 -33.10
C CYS A 360 5.21 -39.40 -34.45
N GLY A 361 6.53 -39.64 -34.44
CA GLY A 361 7.36 -39.60 -35.65
C GLY A 361 7.78 -40.93 -36.27
N ASN A 362 7.98 -42.02 -35.51
CA ASN A 362 8.60 -43.25 -36.04
C ASN A 362 7.85 -44.51 -35.56
N MET A 363 7.01 -45.09 -36.41
CA MET A 363 6.33 -46.39 -36.18
C MET A 363 6.28 -47.21 -37.49
N GLU A 364 7.45 -47.67 -37.94
CA GLU A 364 7.70 -48.74 -38.92
C GLU A 364 9.01 -49.40 -38.43
N GLU A 365 9.20 -50.70 -38.21
CA GLU A 365 8.46 -51.94 -38.38
C GLU A 365 8.97 -52.96 -37.31
N LYS A 366 8.10 -53.93 -36.96
CA LYS A 366 8.35 -55.38 -36.69
C LYS A 366 9.67 -55.81 -36.01
N ASN A 367 9.75 -56.72 -35.05
CA ASN A 367 8.89 -57.73 -34.43
C ASN A 367 9.73 -58.27 -33.25
N THR A 368 9.17 -58.42 -32.05
CA THR A 368 9.55 -59.49 -31.10
C THR A 368 8.57 -59.50 -29.92
N HIS A 369 7.80 -60.58 -29.87
CA HIS A 369 7.38 -61.35 -28.70
C HIS A 369 6.90 -60.64 -27.41
N ASP A 370 5.58 -60.64 -27.26
CA ASP A 370 4.88 -61.29 -26.13
C ASP A 370 5.01 -60.74 -24.69
N VAL A 371 4.80 -59.42 -24.49
CA VAL A 371 4.24 -58.84 -23.22
C VAL A 371 3.34 -57.61 -23.52
N GLY A 372 2.87 -57.46 -24.77
CA GLY A 372 2.43 -56.17 -25.33
C GLY A 372 0.93 -55.81 -25.22
N LYS A 373 0.02 -56.77 -25.11
CA LYS A 373 -1.43 -56.50 -25.24
C LYS A 373 -2.01 -55.72 -24.05
N THR A 374 -1.61 -56.04 -22.82
CA THR A 374 -2.13 -55.37 -21.60
C THR A 374 -1.59 -53.95 -21.41
N LYS A 375 -0.34 -53.69 -21.81
CA LYS A 375 0.26 -52.33 -21.76
C LYS A 375 -0.31 -51.41 -22.84
N ARG A 376 -0.55 -51.90 -24.07
CA ARG A 376 -1.20 -51.11 -25.14
C ARG A 376 -2.62 -50.67 -24.77
N MET A 377 -3.41 -51.55 -24.15
CA MET A 377 -4.77 -51.22 -23.70
C MET A 377 -4.77 -50.18 -22.56
N ARG A 378 -3.85 -50.30 -21.59
CA ARG A 378 -3.71 -49.31 -20.49
C ARG A 378 -3.26 -47.93 -20.99
N LEU A 379 -2.37 -47.86 -21.99
CA LEU A 379 -1.94 -46.61 -22.61
C LEU A 379 -3.08 -45.93 -23.37
N CYS A 380 -3.87 -46.69 -24.13
CA CYS A 380 -5.04 -46.19 -24.86
C CYS A 380 -6.12 -45.65 -23.88
N ARG A 381 -6.40 -46.36 -22.78
CA ARG A 381 -7.34 -45.88 -21.75
C ARG A 381 -6.88 -44.59 -21.08
N ARG A 382 -5.57 -44.44 -20.80
CA ARG A 382 -5.03 -43.20 -20.22
C ARG A 382 -5.09 -42.02 -21.20
N SER A 383 -4.87 -42.22 -22.50
CA SER A 383 -4.99 -41.14 -23.49
C SER A 383 -6.44 -40.70 -23.66
N LEU A 384 -7.38 -41.65 -23.73
CA LEU A 384 -8.83 -41.39 -23.75
C LEU A 384 -9.31 -40.60 -22.53
N LEU A 385 -8.86 -40.98 -21.33
CA LEU A 385 -9.19 -40.25 -20.10
C LEU A 385 -8.62 -38.83 -20.09
N ARG A 386 -7.42 -38.61 -20.62
CA ARG A 386 -6.84 -37.27 -20.78
C ARG A 386 -7.61 -36.42 -21.78
N LYS A 387 -8.03 -37.01 -22.91
CA LYS A 387 -8.86 -36.35 -23.93
C LYS A 387 -10.21 -35.93 -23.35
N LYS A 388 -10.93 -36.85 -22.68
CA LYS A 388 -12.20 -36.55 -21.99
C LYS A 388 -12.05 -35.46 -20.91
N ARG A 389 -10.97 -35.48 -20.13
CA ARG A 389 -10.70 -34.43 -19.13
C ARG A 389 -10.44 -33.07 -19.77
N ARG A 390 -9.74 -33.03 -20.90
CA ARG A 390 -9.49 -31.80 -21.66
C ARG A 390 -10.78 -31.26 -22.28
N GLU A 391 -11.60 -32.10 -22.88
CA GLU A 391 -12.92 -31.73 -23.43
C GLU A 391 -13.86 -31.20 -22.33
N ALA A 392 -13.89 -31.84 -21.16
CA ALA A 392 -14.70 -31.38 -20.02
C ALA A 392 -14.19 -30.05 -19.40
N LEU A 393 -12.90 -29.75 -19.53
CA LEU A 393 -12.33 -28.46 -19.12
C LEU A 393 -12.71 -27.37 -20.11
N ILE A 394 -12.58 -27.64 -21.42
CA ILE A 394 -12.95 -26.72 -22.51
C ILE A 394 -14.45 -26.38 -22.40
N SER A 395 -15.32 -27.38 -22.27
CA SER A 395 -16.76 -27.16 -22.11
C SER A 395 -17.12 -26.34 -20.86
N ARG A 396 -16.36 -26.47 -19.77
CA ARG A 396 -16.54 -25.63 -18.57
C ARG A 396 -16.14 -24.18 -18.83
N ILE A 397 -15.02 -23.96 -19.51
CA ILE A 397 -14.55 -22.62 -19.87
C ILE A 397 -15.55 -21.95 -20.80
N GLU A 398 -16.06 -22.65 -21.81
CA GLU A 398 -17.06 -22.13 -22.76
C GLU A 398 -18.38 -21.77 -22.07
N LYS A 399 -18.89 -22.61 -21.17
CA LYS A 399 -20.08 -22.30 -20.36
C LYS A 399 -19.90 -21.05 -19.50
N GLU A 400 -18.72 -20.87 -18.92
CA GLU A 400 -18.43 -19.71 -18.08
C GLU A 400 -18.30 -18.43 -18.92
N GLN A 401 -17.67 -18.52 -20.10
CA GLN A 401 -17.62 -17.39 -21.03
C GLN A 401 -19.00 -17.00 -21.55
N GLU A 402 -19.89 -17.97 -21.80
CA GLU A 402 -21.25 -17.69 -22.23
C GLU A 402 -22.08 -17.05 -21.10
N ARG A 403 -21.91 -17.50 -19.85
CA ARG A 403 -22.47 -16.81 -18.67
C ARG A 403 -22.02 -15.35 -18.60
N ILE A 404 -20.72 -15.10 -18.75
CA ILE A 404 -20.17 -13.75 -18.71
C ILE A 404 -20.74 -12.88 -19.85
N ARG A 405 -20.89 -13.43 -21.07
CA ARG A 405 -21.54 -12.73 -22.19
C ARG A 405 -23.00 -12.39 -21.91
N MET A 406 -23.77 -13.33 -21.38
CA MET A 406 -25.18 -13.09 -21.04
C MET A 406 -25.33 -12.02 -19.97
N THR A 407 -24.50 -12.05 -18.92
CA THR A 407 -24.50 -11.00 -17.88
C THR A 407 -24.14 -9.64 -18.47
N MET A 408 -23.17 -9.57 -19.39
CA MET A 408 -22.83 -8.31 -20.06
C MET A 408 -23.94 -7.81 -20.99
N LEU A 409 -24.68 -8.70 -21.65
CA LEU A 409 -25.84 -8.33 -22.47
C LEU A 409 -26.98 -7.76 -21.62
N ILE A 410 -27.29 -8.39 -20.49
CA ILE A 410 -28.30 -7.93 -19.53
C ILE A 410 -27.94 -6.54 -19.01
N ASN A 411 -26.70 -6.35 -18.55
CA ASN A 411 -26.23 -5.05 -18.07
C ASN A 411 -26.29 -3.97 -19.16
N ARG A 412 -26.09 -4.34 -20.43
CA ARG A 412 -26.19 -3.41 -21.56
C ARG A 412 -27.64 -3.06 -21.89
N THR A 413 -28.57 -4.01 -21.80
CA THR A 413 -30.00 -3.74 -22.02
C THR A 413 -30.60 -2.91 -20.89
N ASP A 414 -30.19 -3.17 -19.65
CA ASP A 414 -30.64 -2.40 -18.48
C ASP A 414 -30.13 -0.95 -18.56
N ALA A 415 -28.87 -0.76 -18.94
CA ALA A 415 -28.29 0.57 -19.18
C ALA A 415 -28.89 1.34 -20.37
N THR A 416 -29.74 0.72 -21.19
CA THR A 416 -30.48 1.40 -22.27
C THR A 416 -31.97 1.61 -21.96
N ARG A 417 -32.46 1.06 -20.84
CA ARG A 417 -33.86 1.20 -20.39
C ARG A 417 -34.04 2.30 -19.34
N ASP A 418 -32.97 2.69 -18.66
CA ASP A 418 -32.84 3.93 -17.89
C ASP A 418 -32.34 5.08 -18.78
#